data_AF-A0A1Y4SAF6-F1
#
_entry.id   AF-A0A1Y4SAF6-F1
#
_cell.length_a   1.000
_cell.length_b   1.000
_cell.length_c   1.000
_cell.angle_alpha   90.00
_cell.angle_beta   90.00
_cell.angle_gamma   90.00
#
_symmetry.space_group_name_H-M   'P 1'
#
loop_
_entity.id
_entity.type
_entity.pdbx_description
1 polymer ?
#
loop_
_entity_poly.entity_id
_entity_poly.type
_entity_poly.pdbx_seq_one_letter_code
_entity_poly.pdbx_strand_id
1 'polypeptide(L)'
;MPTKLICHTPDCVSCGADGTCKLAGEIRVDQKRCQSYTPHSIPFMEKPLALSELPKEEWVCHILEESGATFVSLEDFYEPYGKALRRDLIWRIPYGCLDFSGCVLCLVQEGILCLPYDAVDSQEYELFKMDSERLLTKESLLELLQEFNEQTASLATVLMEMGKLV
;
A
#
# COMPACT_ATOMS: atom_id res chain seq x y z
N MET A 1 -3.72 -17.93 -22.37
CA MET A 1 -4.77 -17.85 -21.33
C MET A 1 -5.31 -16.42 -21.33
N PRO A 2 -6.63 -16.18 -21.27
CA PRO A 2 -7.14 -14.82 -21.28
C PRO A 2 -6.73 -14.09 -20.00
N THR A 3 -5.95 -13.03 -20.16
CA THR A 3 -5.49 -12.14 -19.11
C THR A 3 -6.70 -11.54 -18.42
N LYS A 4 -6.91 -11.85 -17.14
CA LYS A 4 -8.02 -11.30 -16.36
C LYS A 4 -7.65 -9.87 -16.02
N LEU A 5 -8.15 -8.91 -16.80
CA LEU A 5 -7.99 -7.48 -16.52
C LEU A 5 -8.74 -7.16 -15.22
N ILE A 6 -8.02 -6.70 -14.20
CA ILE A 6 -8.63 -6.15 -12.98
C ILE A 6 -8.94 -4.68 -13.31
N CYS A 7 -10.22 -4.31 -13.27
CA CYS A 7 -10.67 -2.93 -13.48
C CYS A 7 -10.76 -2.25 -12.12
N HIS A 8 -10.16 -1.07 -12.04
CA HIS A 8 -10.03 -0.30 -10.80
C HIS A 8 -10.77 1.03 -10.88
N THR A 9 -11.78 1.11 -11.77
CA THR A 9 -12.65 2.28 -11.87
C THR A 9 -13.82 2.11 -10.89
N PRO A 10 -14.11 3.08 -10.00
CA PRO A 10 -15.11 2.96 -8.93
C PRO A 10 -16.55 2.63 -9.34
N ASP A 11 -16.89 2.63 -10.64
CA ASP A 11 -18.24 2.37 -11.16
C ASP A 11 -18.23 1.38 -12.35
N CYS A 12 -17.22 0.51 -12.42
CA CYS A 12 -17.01 -0.42 -13.53
C CYS A 12 -18.05 -1.55 -13.53
N VAL A 13 -19.03 -1.50 -14.44
CA VAL A 13 -20.10 -2.52 -14.53
C VAL A 13 -19.63 -3.75 -15.33
N SER A 14 -18.76 -3.55 -16.33
CA SER A 14 -18.17 -4.64 -17.11
C SER A 14 -16.88 -4.19 -17.81
N CYS A 15 -15.87 -5.06 -17.82
CA CYS A 15 -14.60 -4.84 -18.52
C CYS A 15 -14.64 -5.53 -19.88
N GLY A 16 -14.50 -4.79 -20.96
CA GLY A 16 -14.28 -5.35 -22.29
C GLY A 16 -12.92 -6.05 -22.38
N ALA A 17 -12.80 -7.06 -23.23
CA ALA A 17 -11.52 -7.74 -23.50
C ALA A 17 -10.46 -6.81 -24.14
N ASP A 18 -10.87 -5.61 -24.54
CA ASP A 18 -10.07 -4.52 -25.11
C ASP A 18 -9.63 -3.47 -24.06
N GLY A 19 -9.95 -3.67 -22.77
CA GLY A 19 -9.63 -2.72 -21.70
C GLY A 19 -10.61 -1.57 -21.58
N THR A 20 -11.77 -1.61 -22.27
CA THR A 20 -12.80 -0.58 -22.11
C THR A 20 -13.68 -0.84 -20.88
N CYS A 21 -13.93 0.21 -20.08
CA CYS A 21 -14.81 0.14 -18.92
C CYS A 21 -16.20 0.70 -19.27
N LYS A 22 -17.27 -0.05 -19.01
CA LYS A 22 -18.64 0.48 -19.09
C LYS A 22 -19.05 1.08 -17.76
N LEU A 23 -19.32 2.39 -17.76
CA LEU A 23 -19.90 3.13 -16.64
C LEU A 23 -21.43 3.20 -16.82
N ALA A 24 -22.17 3.34 -15.71
CA ALA A 24 -23.62 3.53 -15.71
C ALA A 24 -23.99 4.96 -16.16
N GLY A 25 -23.88 5.23 -17.47
CA GLY A 25 -24.08 6.58 -18.04
C GLY A 25 -23.06 6.86 -19.14
N GLU A 26 -23.38 7.82 -20.00
CA GLU A 26 -22.73 8.07 -21.30
C GLU A 26 -21.19 7.95 -21.31
N ILE A 27 -20.72 7.22 -22.31
CA ILE A 27 -19.33 6.79 -22.51
C ILE A 27 -18.40 8.01 -22.59
N ARG A 28 -17.57 8.19 -21.56
CA ARG A 28 -16.33 8.96 -21.62
C ARG A 28 -15.20 8.13 -21.01
N VAL A 29 -14.66 7.22 -21.81
CA VAL A 29 -13.40 6.53 -21.48
C VAL A 29 -12.27 7.50 -21.83
N ASP A 30 -11.62 8.07 -20.80
CA ASP A 30 -10.34 8.73 -21.00
C ASP A 30 -9.30 7.65 -21.33
N GLN A 31 -8.90 7.57 -22.60
CA GLN A 31 -7.97 6.57 -23.14
C GLN A 31 -6.60 6.55 -22.43
N LYS A 32 -6.28 7.57 -21.61
CA LYS A 32 -5.08 7.56 -20.77
C LYS A 32 -5.13 6.60 -19.58
N ARG A 33 -6.31 6.09 -19.18
CA ARG A 33 -6.50 5.26 -17.97
C ARG A 33 -6.26 3.75 -18.15
N CYS A 34 -6.08 3.27 -19.37
CA CYS A 34 -5.89 1.84 -19.66
C CYS A 34 -4.62 1.64 -20.49
N GLN A 35 -3.45 1.75 -19.87
CA GLN A 35 -2.19 1.38 -20.54
C GLN A 35 -1.84 -0.08 -20.23
N SER A 36 -1.61 -0.84 -21.29
CA SER A 36 -1.09 -2.20 -21.25
C SER A 36 0.37 -2.18 -20.79
N TYR A 37 0.62 -2.39 -19.51
CA TYR A 37 1.97 -2.63 -19.02
C TYR A 37 2.40 -4.05 -19.42
N THR A 38 3.54 -4.17 -20.10
CA THR A 38 4.23 -5.46 -20.21
C THR A 38 4.50 -5.97 -18.79
N PRO A 39 4.14 -7.22 -18.44
CA PRO A 39 4.21 -7.68 -17.06
C PRO A 39 5.67 -7.79 -16.64
N HIS A 40 6.18 -6.76 -15.96
CA HIS A 40 7.46 -6.82 -15.28
C HIS A 40 7.17 -7.54 -13.95
N SER A 41 7.40 -8.85 -13.94
CA SER A 41 7.35 -9.62 -12.71
C SER A 41 8.68 -9.54 -11.99
N ILE A 42 8.64 -9.19 -10.70
CA ILE A 42 9.84 -9.15 -9.85
C ILE A 42 9.79 -10.29 -8.83
N PRO A 43 10.93 -10.89 -8.46
CA PRO A 43 11.00 -11.76 -7.30
C PRO A 43 10.72 -10.94 -6.04
N PHE A 44 9.67 -11.27 -5.28
CA PHE A 44 9.34 -10.60 -4.03
C PHE A 44 8.77 -11.60 -3.03
N MET A 45 9.43 -11.74 -1.86
CA MET A 45 9.03 -12.68 -0.79
C MET A 45 8.65 -14.07 -1.35
N GLU A 46 9.62 -14.73 -1.97
CA GLU A 46 9.56 -16.11 -2.49
C GLU A 46 8.69 -16.36 -3.73
N LYS A 47 7.80 -15.44 -4.11
CA LYS A 47 6.93 -15.59 -5.28
C LYS A 47 7.10 -14.43 -6.27
N PRO A 48 7.06 -14.67 -7.59
CA PRO A 48 7.02 -13.58 -8.55
C PRO A 48 5.79 -12.71 -8.29
N LEU A 49 5.96 -11.41 -8.42
CA LEU A 49 4.92 -10.40 -8.29
C LEU A 49 4.86 -9.62 -9.59
N ALA A 50 3.74 -9.70 -10.30
CA ALA A 50 3.50 -8.85 -11.46
C ALA A 50 3.04 -7.48 -10.97
N LEU A 51 3.84 -6.44 -11.20
CA LEU A 51 3.52 -5.09 -10.73
C LEU A 51 2.20 -4.57 -11.32
N SER A 52 1.83 -5.01 -12.52
CA SER A 52 0.55 -4.68 -13.16
C SER A 52 -0.69 -5.21 -12.44
N GLU A 53 -0.54 -6.15 -11.48
CA GLU A 53 -1.64 -6.70 -10.68
C GLU A 53 -1.84 -5.93 -9.36
N LEU A 54 -0.96 -4.98 -9.05
CA LEU A 54 -1.06 -4.11 -7.87
C LEU A 54 -1.97 -2.90 -8.16
N PRO A 55 -2.54 -2.26 -7.13
CA PRO A 55 -3.18 -0.96 -7.31
C PRO A 55 -2.13 0.09 -7.70
N LYS A 56 -2.55 1.11 -8.44
CA LYS A 56 -1.72 2.29 -8.65
C LYS A 56 -1.72 3.17 -7.41
N GLU A 57 -0.62 3.85 -7.16
CA GLU A 57 -0.48 4.84 -6.11
C GLU A 57 -1.60 5.91 -6.16
N GLU A 58 -1.87 6.48 -7.34
CA GLU A 58 -2.93 7.49 -7.54
C GLU A 58 -4.31 7.05 -7.03
N TRP A 59 -4.62 5.75 -7.08
CA TRP A 59 -5.91 5.22 -6.60
C TRP A 59 -5.93 4.97 -5.11
N VAL A 60 -4.79 4.58 -4.54
CA VAL A 60 -4.64 4.44 -3.08
C VAL A 60 -4.81 5.81 -2.43
N CYS A 61 -4.15 6.85 -2.95
CA CYS A 61 -4.28 8.20 -2.41
C CYS A 61 -5.71 8.73 -2.56
N HIS A 62 -6.34 8.55 -3.72
CA HIS A 62 -7.72 8.97 -3.94
C HIS A 62 -8.71 8.31 -2.98
N ILE A 63 -8.64 6.99 -2.76
CA ILE A 63 -9.58 6.31 -1.85
C ILE A 63 -9.37 6.75 -0.40
N LEU A 64 -8.12 7.01 0.00
CA LEU A 64 -7.82 7.52 1.34
C LEU A 64 -8.33 8.94 1.55
N GLU A 65 -8.15 9.83 0.57
CA GLU A 65 -8.69 11.19 0.62
C GLU A 65 -10.23 11.20 0.76
N GLU A 66 -10.93 10.30 0.06
CA GLU A 66 -12.39 10.19 0.13
C GLU A 66 -12.90 9.51 1.41
N SER A 67 -12.09 8.63 2.01
CA SER A 67 -12.51 7.76 3.12
C SER A 67 -11.94 8.17 4.49
N GLY A 68 -11.34 9.36 4.60
CA GLY A 68 -10.84 9.89 5.87
C GLY A 68 -9.42 9.44 6.25
N ALA A 69 -8.69 8.84 5.31
CA ALA A 69 -7.28 8.50 5.40
C ALA A 69 -6.91 7.61 6.61
N THR A 70 -7.67 6.54 6.80
CA THR A 70 -7.51 5.61 7.93
C THR A 70 -6.95 4.26 7.49
N PHE A 71 -6.34 3.53 8.43
CA PHE A 71 -5.89 2.16 8.16
C PHE A 71 -7.04 1.22 7.79
N VAL A 72 -8.22 1.36 8.42
CA VAL A 72 -9.41 0.56 8.05
C VAL A 72 -9.77 0.78 6.58
N SER A 73 -9.81 2.03 6.13
CA SER A 73 -10.09 2.38 4.73
C SER A 73 -9.06 1.79 3.76
N LEU A 74 -7.79 1.80 4.15
CA LEU A 74 -6.70 1.17 3.38
C LEU A 74 -6.86 -0.35 3.31
N GLU A 75 -7.13 -0.99 4.44
CA GLU A 75 -7.26 -2.44 4.55
C GLU A 75 -8.43 -2.94 3.71
N ASP A 76 -9.59 -2.28 3.79
CA ASP A 76 -10.77 -2.57 2.98
C ASP A 76 -10.47 -2.47 1.48
N PHE A 77 -9.71 -1.45 1.07
CA PHE A 77 -9.27 -1.30 -0.32
C PHE A 77 -8.31 -2.41 -0.78
N TYR A 78 -7.37 -2.83 0.08
CA TYR A 78 -6.36 -3.84 -0.26
C TYR A 78 -6.86 -5.29 -0.12
N GLU A 79 -7.94 -5.56 0.61
CA GLU A 79 -8.45 -6.90 0.89
C GLU A 79 -8.68 -7.75 -0.40
N PRO A 80 -9.32 -7.21 -1.46
CA PRO A 80 -9.52 -7.97 -2.71
C PRO A 80 -8.20 -8.34 -3.40
N TYR A 81 -7.19 -7.47 -3.34
CA TYR A 81 -5.88 -7.71 -3.95
C TYR A 81 -5.09 -8.76 -3.18
N GLY A 82 -5.08 -8.67 -1.84
CA GLY A 82 -4.43 -9.66 -0.99
C GLY A 82 -5.02 -11.06 -1.17
N LYS A 83 -6.36 -11.16 -1.26
CA LYS A 83 -7.06 -12.42 -1.58
C LYS A 83 -6.70 -12.97 -2.96
N ALA A 84 -6.65 -12.10 -3.99
CA ALA A 84 -6.33 -12.51 -5.36
C ALA A 84 -4.87 -12.98 -5.50
N LEU A 85 -3.93 -12.25 -4.92
CA LEU A 85 -2.49 -12.53 -5.00
C LEU A 85 -2.00 -13.53 -3.94
N ARG A 86 -2.86 -13.87 -2.97
CA ARG A 86 -2.60 -14.76 -1.83
C ARG A 86 -1.32 -14.37 -1.08
N ARG A 87 -1.20 -13.08 -0.79
CA ARG A 87 -0.09 -12.49 -0.03
C ARG A 87 -0.51 -11.16 0.60
N ASP A 88 0.22 -10.77 1.63
CA ASP A 88 0.11 -9.43 2.21
C ASP A 88 0.74 -8.41 1.26
N LEU A 89 0.10 -7.24 1.20
CA LEU A 89 0.51 -6.11 0.35
C LEU A 89 0.72 -4.82 1.16
N ILE A 90 0.40 -4.86 2.46
CA ILE A 90 0.51 -3.75 3.39
C ILE A 90 1.25 -4.21 4.66
N TRP A 91 2.13 -3.38 5.21
CA TRP A 91 2.85 -3.66 6.46
C TRP A 91 2.87 -2.43 7.37
N ARG A 92 2.48 -2.62 8.63
CA ARG A 92 2.52 -1.58 9.66
C ARG A 92 3.89 -1.56 10.33
N ILE A 93 4.49 -0.38 10.44
CA ILE A 93 5.73 -0.13 11.17
C ILE A 93 5.40 0.81 12.33
N PRO A 94 5.15 0.26 13.54
CA PRO A 94 4.68 1.03 14.69
C PRO A 94 5.80 1.68 15.50
N TYR A 95 6.93 1.96 14.86
CA TYR A 95 8.09 2.58 15.48
C TYR A 95 8.32 3.93 14.83
N GLY A 96 8.72 4.91 15.65
CA GLY A 96 8.96 6.25 15.14
C GLY A 96 10.01 6.22 14.06
N CYS A 97 9.65 6.57 12.82
CA CYS A 97 10.55 6.52 11.69
C CYS A 97 10.28 7.69 10.75
N LEU A 98 11.33 8.17 10.09
CA LEU A 98 11.22 9.21 9.08
C LEU A 98 10.49 10.49 9.58
N ASP A 99 10.71 10.88 10.83
CA ASP A 99 10.07 12.01 11.55
C ASP A 99 8.58 11.83 11.92
N PHE A 100 8.05 10.60 11.84
CA PHE A 100 6.68 10.27 12.25
C PHE A 100 6.64 9.21 13.35
N SER A 101 5.50 9.04 14.01
CA SER A 101 5.29 8.03 15.06
C SER A 101 5.27 6.60 14.50
N GLY A 102 5.00 6.47 13.21
CA GLY A 102 5.13 5.24 12.45
C GLY A 102 4.73 5.44 11.00
N CYS A 103 4.78 4.36 10.23
CA CYS A 103 4.26 4.37 8.86
C CYS A 103 3.65 3.03 8.47
N VAL A 104 2.78 3.07 7.46
CA VAL A 104 2.31 1.88 6.76
C VAL A 104 2.95 1.86 5.37
N LEU A 105 3.52 0.71 5.00
CA LEU A 105 4.08 0.49 3.67
C LEU A 105 3.09 -0.30 2.83
N CYS A 106 2.85 0.13 1.60
CA CYS A 106 1.93 -0.50 0.67
C CYS A 106 2.62 -0.80 -0.66
N LEU A 107 2.38 -1.98 -1.23
CA LEU A 107 2.78 -2.27 -2.60
C LEU A 107 1.82 -1.62 -3.59
N VAL A 108 2.39 -0.88 -4.53
CA VAL A 108 1.70 -0.22 -5.65
C VAL A 108 2.45 -0.53 -6.95
N GLN A 109 1.82 -0.28 -8.10
CA GLN A 109 2.45 -0.55 -9.41
C GLN A 109 3.80 0.17 -9.56
N GLU A 110 3.89 1.37 -8.98
CA GLU A 110 5.02 2.27 -9.06
C GLU A 110 6.14 1.93 -8.07
N GLY A 111 5.90 1.05 -7.09
CA GLY A 111 6.88 0.67 -6.07
C GLY A 111 6.28 0.48 -4.67
N ILE A 112 6.89 1.13 -3.69
CA ILE A 112 6.49 1.07 -2.27
C ILE A 112 5.98 2.44 -1.86
N LEU A 113 4.69 2.56 -1.60
CA LEU A 113 4.08 3.75 -1.04
C LEU A 113 4.26 3.73 0.49
N CYS A 114 4.72 4.83 1.06
CA CYS A 114 4.81 5.05 2.50
C CYS A 114 3.70 6.01 2.92
N LEU A 115 2.89 5.58 3.89
CA LEU A 115 1.81 6.32 4.52
C LEU A 115 2.18 6.59 5.99
N PRO A 116 2.80 7.74 6.29
CA PRO A 116 3.17 8.09 7.66
C PRO A 116 1.97 8.46 8.52
N TYR A 117 2.06 8.28 9.84
CA TYR A 117 1.03 8.67 10.80
C TYR A 117 1.65 9.12 12.14
N ASP A 118 0.93 9.98 12.84
CA ASP A 118 1.27 10.40 14.23
C ASP A 118 0.17 10.13 15.25
N ALA A 119 -0.99 9.69 14.78
CA ALA A 119 -2.13 9.40 15.63
C ALA A 119 -2.71 8.04 15.29
N VAL A 120 -3.23 7.37 16.32
CA VAL A 120 -3.93 6.10 16.21
C VAL A 120 -5.26 6.25 16.94
N ASP A 121 -6.35 6.00 16.22
CA ASP A 121 -7.69 5.92 16.77
C ASP A 121 -8.03 4.48 17.19
N SER A 122 -8.97 4.34 18.14
CA SER A 122 -9.38 3.04 18.67
C SER A 122 -10.22 2.18 17.72
N GLN A 123 -10.87 2.80 16.73
CA GLN A 123 -11.72 2.14 15.73
C GLN A 123 -11.05 2.14 14.36
N GLU A 124 -10.51 3.29 13.97
CA GLU A 124 -9.95 3.53 12.64
C GLU A 124 -8.44 3.21 12.54
N TYR A 125 -7.79 2.93 13.69
CA TYR A 125 -6.36 2.70 13.84
C TYR A 125 -5.52 3.87 13.29
N GLU A 126 -4.47 3.63 12.52
CA GLU A 126 -3.56 4.67 12.05
C GLU A 126 -4.29 5.74 11.23
N LEU A 127 -4.08 7.01 11.58
CA LEU A 127 -4.61 8.18 10.88
C LEU A 127 -3.48 8.77 10.03
N PHE A 128 -3.55 8.59 8.71
CA PHE A 128 -2.46 8.93 7.80
C PHE A 128 -2.32 10.43 7.57
N LYS A 129 -1.07 10.87 7.48
CA LYS A 129 -0.71 12.22 7.04
C LYS A 129 -0.55 12.25 5.53
N MET A 130 -1.66 12.52 4.83
CA MET A 130 -1.77 12.60 3.37
C MET A 130 -1.07 13.82 2.73
N ASP A 131 -0.34 14.64 3.50
CA ASP A 131 0.55 15.66 2.94
C ASP A 131 2.02 15.18 2.89
N SER A 132 2.28 13.98 3.42
CA SER A 132 3.61 13.40 3.65
C SER A 132 3.77 12.00 3.07
N GLU A 133 2.74 11.50 2.40
CA GLU A 133 2.75 10.30 1.58
C GLU A 133 3.80 10.41 0.47
N ARG A 134 4.48 9.30 0.20
CA ARG A 134 5.52 9.27 -0.84
C ARG A 134 5.86 7.87 -1.26
N LEU A 135 6.29 7.73 -2.52
CA LEU A 135 7.00 6.54 -2.95
C LEU A 135 8.41 6.52 -2.35
N LEU A 136 8.79 5.39 -1.77
CA LEU A 136 10.12 5.22 -1.20
C LEU A 136 11.16 5.02 -2.29
N THR A 137 12.28 5.70 -2.13
CA THR A 137 13.52 5.41 -2.85
C THR A 137 14.23 4.23 -2.19
N LYS A 138 15.24 3.68 -2.87
CA LYS A 138 16.10 2.65 -2.28
C LYS A 138 16.81 3.17 -1.05
N GLU A 139 17.27 4.41 -1.11
CA GLU A 139 17.97 5.11 -0.03
C GLU A 139 17.06 5.23 1.20
N SER A 140 15.83 5.74 1.02
CA SER A 140 14.86 5.87 2.12
C SER A 140 14.44 4.53 2.72
N LEU A 141 14.39 3.46 1.90
CA LEU A 141 14.09 2.11 2.41
C LEU A 141 15.24 1.56 3.27
N LEU A 142 16.49 1.86 2.90
CA LEU A 142 17.67 1.46 3.68
C LEU A 142 17.78 2.26 4.98
N GLU A 143 17.47 3.55 4.96
CA GLU A 143 17.38 4.40 6.15
C GLU A 143 16.31 3.84 7.11
N LEU A 144 15.11 3.55 6.61
CA LEU A 144 14.04 2.94 7.40
C LEU A 144 14.45 1.59 8.01
N LEU A 145 15.14 0.74 7.25
CA LEU A 145 15.66 -0.53 7.75
C LEU A 145 16.70 -0.34 8.86
N GLN A 146 17.59 0.66 8.70
CA GLN A 146 18.59 0.98 9.71
C GLN A 146 17.93 1.49 11.00
N GLU A 147 17.06 2.49 10.91
CA GLU A 147 16.34 3.06 12.05
C GLU A 147 15.56 1.97 12.81
N PHE A 148 14.85 1.11 12.08
CA PHE A 148 14.11 0.00 12.67
C PHE A 148 15.01 -0.96 13.44
N ASN A 149 16.15 -1.35 12.87
CA ASN A 149 17.09 -2.25 13.54
C ASN A 149 17.71 -1.63 14.79
N GLU A 150 18.10 -0.36 14.74
CA GLU A 150 18.68 0.36 15.88
C GLU A 150 17.68 0.47 17.04
N GLN A 151 16.44 0.88 16.75
CA GLN A 151 15.40 1.02 17.75
C GLN A 151 15.00 -0.32 18.38
N THR A 152 14.82 -1.36 17.56
CA THR A 152 14.43 -2.69 18.07
C THR A 152 15.55 -3.34 18.87
N ALA A 153 16.81 -3.19 18.47
CA ALA A 153 17.94 -3.67 19.27
C ALA A 153 18.07 -2.95 20.62
N SER A 154 17.87 -1.63 20.63
CA SER A 154 17.86 -0.84 21.87
C SER A 154 16.71 -1.27 22.79
N LEU A 155 15.50 -1.41 22.24
CA LEU A 155 14.33 -1.84 23.02
C LEU A 155 14.50 -3.26 23.57
N ALA A 156 15.00 -4.20 22.77
CA ALA A 156 15.28 -5.56 23.21
C ALA A 156 16.24 -5.58 24.41
N THR A 157 17.30 -4.76 24.37
CA THR A 157 18.24 -4.61 25.48
C THR A 157 17.54 -4.12 26.75
N VAL A 158 16.72 -3.07 26.64
CA VAL A 158 15.96 -2.53 27.77
C VAL A 158 15.01 -3.58 28.36
N LEU A 159 14.28 -4.32 27.52
CA LEU A 159 13.36 -5.37 27.97
C LEU A 159 14.10 -6.50 28.70
N MET A 160 15.29 -6.89 28.24
CA MET A 160 16.12 -7.87 28.95
C MET A 160 16.56 -7.38 30.34
N GLU A 161 16.95 -6.11 30.47
CA GLU A 161 17.33 -5.52 31.76
C GLU A 161 16.11 -5.38 32.69
N MET A 162 14.95 -4.96 32.17
CA MET A 162 13.71 -4.89 32.93
C MET A 162 13.27 -6.27 33.43
N GLY A 163 13.50 -7.33 32.64
CA GLY A 163 13.26 -8.72 33.05
C GLY A 163 14.08 -9.17 34.26
N LYS A 164 15.10 -8.41 34.69
CA LYS A 164 15.83 -8.67 35.95
C LYS A 164 15.12 -8.06 37.17
N LEU A 165 14.13 -7.19 36.96
CA LEU A 165 13.40 -6.48 38.01
C LEU A 165 12.07 -7.16 38.37
N VAL A 166 11.60 -8.11 37.56
CA VAL A 166 10.35 -8.87 37.73
C VAL A 166 10.63 -10.36 37.76
#